data_AF-A0A2E7HNS4-F1
#
_entry.id   AF-A0A2E7HNS4-F1
#
_cell.length_a   1.000
_cell.length_b   1.000
_cell.length_c   1.000
_cell.angle_alpha   90.00
_cell.angle_beta   90.00
_cell.angle_gamma   90.00
#
_symmetry.space_group_name_H-M   'P 1'
#
loop_
_entity.id
_entity.type
_entity.pdbx_description
1 polymer ?
#
loop_
_entity_poly.entity_id
_entity_poly.type
_entity_poly.pdbx_seq_one_letter_code
_entity_poly.pdbx_strand_id
1 'polypeptide(L)'
;MESSAFKQHQVLAAVATKQNCQASSLEEGNVSMHTLPQTASFSNVDALLKVVDSGTAYIGTSAGDMIFSVHLAPNSADSEDADERVEAPAKKRRRTAPDVHVEHNGREIAAARARLEKSVPNLQGAELDVAQKAITRLANELRGPGGEVVVQSTALLAKKLAPDDAHQRVVVAARLNAGIAMRVTVLRDCLGVCWADGLLTTQSTLHGIGDLELPLSEEARAASRFGNATILLVTSATATTTAAVVAANK
;
A
#
# COMPACT_ATOMS: atom_id res chain seq x y z
N MET A 1 -7.95 -1.95 -37.02
CA MET A 1 -7.31 -0.89 -36.21
C MET A 1 -7.32 -1.39 -34.78
N GLU A 2 -6.15 -1.63 -34.18
CA GLU A 2 -6.07 -2.00 -32.76
C GLU A 2 -6.50 -0.82 -31.89
N SER A 3 -7.27 -1.08 -30.83
CA SER A 3 -7.73 -0.04 -29.91
C SER A 3 -6.54 0.55 -29.14
N SER A 4 -6.64 1.83 -28.76
CA SER A 4 -5.61 2.50 -27.94
C SER A 4 -5.33 1.75 -26.64
N ALA A 5 -6.39 1.24 -26.00
CA ALA A 5 -6.30 0.43 -24.77
C ALA A 5 -5.52 -0.87 -24.99
N PHE A 6 -5.69 -1.56 -26.12
CA PHE A 6 -4.94 -2.79 -26.41
C PHE A 6 -3.44 -2.53 -26.52
N LYS A 7 -3.04 -1.42 -27.17
CA LYS A 7 -1.63 -1.03 -27.27
C LYS A 7 -1.05 -0.68 -25.90
N GLN A 8 -1.77 0.11 -25.10
CA GLN A 8 -1.35 0.43 -23.73
C GLN A 8 -1.22 -0.83 -22.87
N HIS A 9 -2.17 -1.77 -22.98
CA HIS A 9 -2.09 -3.06 -22.31
C HIS A 9 -0.83 -3.84 -22.72
N GLN A 10 -0.50 -3.92 -24.01
CA GLN A 10 0.71 -4.61 -24.46
C GLN A 10 1.99 -4.01 -23.87
N VAL A 11 2.09 -2.68 -23.80
CA VAL A 11 3.25 -2.00 -23.19
C VAL A 11 3.32 -2.32 -21.70
N LEU A 12 2.19 -2.23 -20.98
CA LEU A 12 2.12 -2.54 -19.56
C LEU A 12 2.43 -4.02 -19.28
N ALA A 13 1.91 -4.94 -20.09
CA ALA A 13 2.17 -6.37 -20.01
C ALA A 13 3.66 -6.70 -20.24
N ALA A 14 4.33 -6.00 -21.17
CA ALA A 14 5.77 -6.17 -21.38
C ALA A 14 6.60 -5.75 -20.15
N VAL A 15 6.16 -4.70 -19.42
CA VAL A 15 6.80 -4.32 -18.15
C VAL A 15 6.44 -5.30 -17.03
N ALA A 16 5.18 -5.75 -16.97
CA ALA A 16 4.72 -6.78 -16.03
C ALA A 16 5.56 -8.05 -16.10
N THR A 17 5.84 -8.55 -17.31
CA THR A 17 6.73 -9.70 -17.52
C THR A 17 8.14 -9.44 -16.98
N LYS A 18 8.70 -8.24 -17.19
CA LYS A 18 10.03 -7.88 -16.64
C LYS A 18 10.03 -7.77 -15.11
N GLN A 19 8.88 -7.51 -14.50
CA GLN A 19 8.69 -7.50 -13.04
C GLN A 19 8.23 -8.86 -12.49
N ASN A 20 8.36 -9.94 -13.27
CA ASN A 20 7.97 -11.31 -12.89
C ASN A 20 6.47 -11.49 -12.57
N CYS A 21 5.60 -10.69 -13.18
CA CYS A 21 4.16 -10.97 -13.14
C CYS A 21 3.89 -12.32 -13.82
N GLN A 22 3.02 -13.12 -13.21
CA GLN A 22 2.71 -14.48 -13.64
C GLN A 22 1.76 -14.51 -14.84
N ALA A 23 0.84 -13.54 -14.90
CA ALA A 23 -0.14 -13.43 -15.96
C ALA A 23 -0.47 -11.97 -16.24
N SER A 24 -0.94 -11.69 -17.45
CA SER A 24 -1.48 -10.40 -17.86
C SER A 24 -2.69 -10.65 -18.76
N SER A 25 -3.80 -9.97 -18.49
CA SER A 25 -5.02 -10.03 -19.30
C SER A 25 -5.61 -8.63 -19.50
N LEU A 26 -6.36 -8.47 -20.58
CA LEU A 26 -7.18 -7.29 -20.83
C LEU A 26 -8.63 -7.74 -20.77
N GLU A 27 -9.32 -7.33 -19.71
CA GLU A 27 -10.72 -7.66 -19.51
C GLU A 27 -11.65 -6.69 -20.25
N GLU A 28 -12.93 -7.07 -20.34
CA GLU A 28 -13.99 -6.20 -20.83
C GLU A 28 -14.01 -4.87 -20.05
N GLY A 29 -14.31 -3.77 -20.75
CA GLY A 29 -14.22 -2.43 -20.17
C GLY A 29 -12.81 -1.82 -20.13
N ASN A 30 -11.85 -2.38 -20.88
CA ASN A 30 -10.48 -1.88 -20.97
C ASN A 30 -9.71 -1.92 -19.63
N VAL A 31 -9.97 -2.93 -18.80
CA VAL A 31 -9.25 -3.13 -17.54
C VAL A 31 -8.06 -4.05 -17.79
N SER A 32 -6.86 -3.49 -17.69
CA SER A 32 -5.61 -4.24 -17.76
C SER A 32 -5.33 -4.86 -16.40
N MET A 33 -5.27 -6.19 -16.32
CA MET A 33 -5.02 -6.94 -15.09
C MET A 33 -3.69 -7.68 -15.17
N HIS A 34 -2.89 -7.61 -14.11
CA HIS A 34 -1.58 -8.23 -14.01
C HIS A 34 -1.47 -8.98 -12.69
N THR A 35 -1.23 -10.28 -12.76
CA THR A 35 -1.03 -11.12 -11.57
C THR A 35 0.41 -10.99 -11.11
N LEU A 36 0.61 -10.36 -9.96
CA LEU A 36 1.92 -10.19 -9.34
C LEU A 36 2.41 -11.51 -8.72
N PRO A 37 3.72 -11.69 -8.51
CA PRO A 37 4.21 -12.77 -7.65
C PRO A 37 3.62 -12.63 -6.23
N GLN A 38 3.63 -13.73 -5.47
CA GLN A 38 3.15 -13.74 -4.09
C GLN A 38 3.78 -12.66 -3.20
N THR A 39 5.01 -12.25 -3.51
CA THR A 39 5.70 -11.14 -2.88
C THR A 39 6.21 -10.19 -3.96
N ALA A 40 5.79 -8.92 -3.90
CA ALA A 40 6.18 -7.88 -4.84
C ALA A 40 6.72 -6.67 -4.10
N SER A 41 7.88 -6.15 -4.52
CA SER A 41 8.42 -4.91 -3.93
C SER A 41 7.63 -3.69 -4.40
N PHE A 42 7.69 -2.61 -3.63
CA PHE A 42 7.15 -1.32 -4.08
C PHE A 42 7.82 -0.82 -5.37
N SER A 43 9.10 -1.16 -5.60
CA SER A 43 9.78 -0.85 -6.85
C SER A 43 9.22 -1.61 -8.05
N ASN A 44 8.75 -2.85 -7.89
CA ASN A 44 8.03 -3.57 -8.94
C ASN A 44 6.71 -2.88 -9.27
N VAL A 45 5.96 -2.47 -8.24
CA VAL A 45 4.68 -1.75 -8.40
C VAL A 45 4.90 -0.39 -9.07
N ASP A 46 5.94 0.36 -8.69
CA ASP A 46 6.28 1.64 -9.31
C ASP A 46 6.68 1.48 -10.77
N ALA A 47 7.37 0.40 -11.14
CA ALA A 47 7.72 0.13 -12.53
C ALA A 47 6.47 -0.02 -13.40
N LEU A 48 5.41 -0.66 -12.89
CA LEU A 48 4.12 -0.75 -13.56
C LEU A 48 3.42 0.61 -13.61
N LEU A 49 3.36 1.30 -12.47
CA LEU A 49 2.68 2.59 -12.34
C LEU A 49 3.27 3.66 -13.28
N LYS A 50 4.58 3.65 -13.52
CA LYS A 50 5.28 4.59 -14.42
C LYS A 50 4.84 4.50 -15.88
N VAL A 51 4.24 3.37 -16.28
CA VAL A 51 3.78 3.13 -17.65
C VAL A 51 2.29 3.49 -17.81
N VAL A 52 1.60 3.75 -16.69
CA VAL A 52 0.21 4.16 -16.70
C VAL A 52 0.14 5.65 -17.00
N ASP A 53 -0.02 5.99 -18.28
CA ASP A 53 -0.11 7.38 -18.76
C ASP A 53 -1.38 8.09 -18.28
N SER A 54 -2.52 7.40 -18.38
CA SER A 54 -3.84 7.90 -18.01
C SER A 54 -4.68 6.76 -17.45
N GLY A 55 -4.87 6.75 -16.13
CA GLY A 55 -5.64 5.71 -15.46
C GLY A 55 -5.40 5.69 -13.97
N THR A 56 -6.39 5.17 -13.24
CA THR A 56 -6.23 4.88 -11.82
C THR A 56 -5.78 3.43 -11.66
N ALA A 57 -4.60 3.24 -11.09
CA ALA A 57 -4.05 1.94 -10.77
C ALA A 57 -4.50 1.47 -9.38
N TYR A 58 -4.87 0.20 -9.30
CA TYR A 58 -5.29 -0.46 -8.09
C TYR A 58 -4.43 -1.69 -7.81
N ILE A 59 -4.31 -2.04 -6.55
CA ILE A 59 -3.73 -3.31 -6.09
C ILE A 59 -4.67 -3.97 -5.10
N GLY A 60 -4.86 -5.27 -5.21
CA GLY A 60 -5.74 -6.03 -4.34
C GLY A 60 -5.47 -7.52 -4.46
N THR A 61 -6.36 -8.34 -3.91
CA THR A 61 -6.31 -9.79 -4.06
C THR A 61 -7.57 -10.33 -4.70
N SER A 62 -7.40 -11.36 -5.53
CA SER A 62 -8.49 -12.12 -6.14
C SER A 62 -8.11 -13.60 -6.13
N ALA A 63 -8.97 -14.45 -5.55
CA ALA A 63 -8.74 -15.90 -5.46
C ALA A 63 -7.37 -16.31 -4.85
N GLY A 64 -6.79 -15.46 -4.00
CA GLY A 64 -5.51 -15.69 -3.35
C GLY A 64 -4.31 -15.03 -4.04
N ASP A 65 -4.49 -14.61 -5.29
CA ASP A 65 -3.45 -13.95 -6.08
C ASP A 65 -3.45 -12.44 -5.84
N MET A 66 -2.26 -11.84 -5.88
CA MET A 66 -2.11 -10.39 -5.82
C MET A 66 -2.23 -9.81 -7.22
N ILE A 67 -3.17 -8.88 -7.40
CA ILE A 67 -3.49 -8.32 -8.71
C ILE A 67 -3.19 -6.83 -8.73
N PHE A 68 -2.43 -6.39 -9.72
CA PHE A 68 -2.34 -5.00 -10.13
C PHE A 68 -3.30 -4.76 -11.32
N SER A 69 -4.19 -3.79 -11.22
CA SER A 69 -5.17 -3.51 -12.27
C SER A 69 -5.25 -2.03 -12.60
N VAL A 70 -5.44 -1.72 -13.87
CA VAL A 70 -5.55 -0.34 -14.38
C VAL A 70 -6.70 -0.25 -15.35
N HIS A 71 -7.57 0.74 -15.17
CA HIS A 71 -8.56 1.08 -16.19
C HIS A 71 -7.90 1.95 -17.26
N LEU A 72 -7.72 1.39 -18.47
CA LEU A 72 -7.13 2.07 -19.62
C LEU A 72 -8.24 2.83 -20.34
N ALA A 73 -8.44 4.11 -19.98
CA ALA A 73 -9.46 4.92 -20.63
C ALA A 73 -9.16 5.03 -22.14
N PRO A 74 -10.17 4.96 -23.02
CA PRO A 74 -9.98 5.35 -24.40
C PRO A 74 -9.65 6.85 -24.43
N ASN A 75 -8.59 7.26 -25.12
CA ASN A 75 -8.23 8.67 -25.30
C ASN A 75 -9.44 9.49 -25.77
N SER A 76 -10.10 10.17 -24.84
CA SER A 76 -10.96 11.31 -25.15
C SER A 76 -10.28 12.55 -24.61
N ALA A 77 -9.80 13.38 -25.52
CA ALA A 77 -9.42 14.77 -25.26
C ALA A 77 -10.62 15.65 -24.82
N ASP A 78 -11.73 15.03 -24.37
CA ASP A 78 -13.01 15.67 -24.00
C ASP A 78 -13.71 15.00 -22.79
N SER A 79 -13.01 14.18 -21.99
CA SER A 79 -13.59 13.66 -20.74
C SER A 79 -13.11 14.49 -19.54
N GLU A 80 -13.72 15.67 -19.36
CA GLU A 80 -13.67 16.41 -18.09
C GLU A 80 -14.46 15.71 -16.97
N ASP A 81 -15.20 14.63 -17.24
CA ASP A 81 -16.04 13.96 -16.25
C ASP A 81 -15.89 12.44 -16.29
N ALA A 82 -14.97 11.90 -15.48
CA ALA A 82 -15.05 10.53 -14.94
C ALA A 82 -14.23 10.39 -13.63
N ASP A 83 -14.18 11.46 -12.83
CA ASP A 83 -14.05 11.30 -11.39
C ASP A 83 -15.51 11.08 -10.94
N GLU A 84 -16.02 9.84 -11.03
CA GLU A 84 -17.18 9.41 -10.22
C GLU A 84 -16.72 9.40 -8.75
N ARG A 85 -16.42 10.60 -8.24
CA ARG A 85 -16.78 10.95 -6.89
C ARG A 85 -18.28 10.73 -6.86
N VAL A 86 -18.69 9.64 -6.23
CA VAL A 86 -19.92 9.67 -5.47
C VAL A 86 -19.77 10.87 -4.54
N GLU A 87 -20.27 12.02 -4.97
CA GLU A 87 -20.42 13.20 -4.13
C GLU A 87 -21.36 12.77 -3.00
N ALA A 88 -20.78 12.26 -1.92
CA ALA A 88 -21.45 12.27 -0.65
C ALA A 88 -21.90 13.72 -0.43
N PRO A 89 -23.20 13.98 -0.20
CA PRO A 89 -23.74 15.33 -0.20
C PRO A 89 -22.90 16.21 0.72
N ALA A 90 -22.42 17.33 0.19
CA ALA A 90 -21.57 18.29 0.87
C ALA A 90 -22.29 18.87 2.10
N LYS A 91 -22.31 18.12 3.19
CA LYS A 91 -22.75 18.60 4.49
C LYS A 91 -21.72 19.63 4.91
N LYS A 92 -22.14 20.91 4.92
CA LYS A 92 -21.50 22.02 5.64
C LYS A 92 -20.75 21.45 6.83
N ARG A 93 -19.41 21.56 6.84
CA ARG A 93 -18.52 21.18 7.94
C ARG A 93 -18.93 21.96 9.19
N ARG A 94 -19.98 21.48 9.85
CA ARG A 94 -20.20 21.65 11.28
C ARG A 94 -18.94 21.07 11.92
N ARG A 95 -18.35 21.77 12.90
CA ARG A 95 -17.27 21.21 13.73
C ARG A 95 -17.78 19.91 14.36
N THR A 96 -17.59 18.80 13.66
CA THR A 96 -17.97 17.47 14.12
C THR A 96 -16.91 17.07 15.12
N ALA A 97 -17.35 16.49 16.24
CA ALA A 97 -16.47 15.87 17.22
C ALA A 97 -15.42 15.00 16.52
N PRO A 98 -14.20 14.91 17.07
CA PRO A 98 -13.15 14.08 16.50
C PRO A 98 -13.67 12.65 16.29
N ASP A 99 -13.42 12.11 15.09
CA ASP A 99 -13.82 10.76 14.73
C ASP A 99 -13.18 9.78 15.71
N VAL A 100 -14.02 9.07 16.47
CA VAL A 100 -13.61 8.19 17.57
C VAL A 100 -12.61 7.13 17.07
N HIS A 101 -12.75 6.69 15.81
CA HIS A 101 -11.81 5.73 15.21
C HIS A 101 -10.43 6.33 14.97
N VAL A 102 -10.37 7.59 14.50
CA VAL A 102 -9.09 8.29 14.25
C VAL A 102 -8.35 8.51 15.56
N GLU A 103 -9.06 8.93 16.61
CA GLU A 103 -8.45 9.09 17.94
C GLU A 103 -7.98 7.78 18.55
N HIS A 104 -8.75 6.71 18.38
CA HIS A 104 -8.39 5.39 18.90
C HIS A 104 -7.11 4.88 18.23
N ASN A 105 -7.07 4.86 16.89
CA ASN A 105 -5.89 4.48 16.12
C ASN A 105 -4.66 5.33 16.52
N GLY A 106 -4.83 6.65 16.63
CA GLY A 106 -3.76 7.55 17.03
C GLY A 106 -3.17 7.23 18.41
N ARG A 107 -4.03 6.91 19.39
CA ARG A 107 -3.60 6.50 20.74
C ARG A 107 -2.86 5.17 20.74
N GLU A 108 -3.37 4.17 20.02
CA GLU A 108 -2.74 2.84 19.95
C GLU A 108 -1.37 2.89 19.29
N ILE A 109 -1.26 3.62 18.18
CA ILE A 109 -0.01 3.81 17.45
C ILE A 109 1.00 4.59 18.30
N ALA A 110 0.59 5.67 18.97
CA ALA A 110 1.46 6.44 19.86
C ALA A 110 1.97 5.57 21.03
N ALA A 111 1.10 4.73 21.60
CA ALA A 111 1.48 3.80 22.64
C ALA A 111 2.46 2.72 22.13
N ALA A 112 2.28 2.23 20.90
CA ALA A 112 3.20 1.29 20.26
C ALA A 112 4.58 1.92 20.03
N ARG A 113 4.64 3.16 19.52
CA ARG A 113 5.89 3.92 19.38
C ARG A 113 6.59 4.08 20.72
N ALA A 114 5.88 4.52 21.76
CA ALA A 114 6.47 4.73 23.09
C ALA A 114 7.02 3.43 23.71
N ARG A 115 6.33 2.29 23.51
CA ARG A 115 6.85 0.98 23.91
C ARG A 115 8.13 0.63 23.15
N LEU A 116 8.13 0.83 21.83
CA LEU A 116 9.28 0.50 20.98
C LEU A 116 10.52 1.34 21.35
N GLU A 117 10.34 2.65 21.53
CA GLU A 117 11.39 3.58 21.97
C GLU A 117 11.99 3.19 23.32
N LYS A 118 11.15 2.77 24.28
CA LYS A 118 11.61 2.28 25.59
C LYS A 118 12.35 0.95 25.50
N SER A 119 11.89 0.04 24.65
CA SER A 119 12.45 -1.31 24.52
C SER A 119 13.76 -1.35 23.74
N VAL A 120 13.97 -0.41 22.81
CA VAL A 120 15.16 -0.35 21.96
C VAL A 120 15.73 1.08 21.95
N PRO A 121 16.51 1.45 22.98
CA PRO A 121 16.92 2.85 23.21
C PRO A 121 17.86 3.44 22.15
N ASN A 122 18.46 2.60 21.29
CA ASN A 122 19.35 3.04 20.22
C ASN A 122 18.64 3.24 18.86
N LEU A 123 17.31 3.22 18.83
CA LEU A 123 16.57 3.54 17.61
C LEU A 123 16.66 5.03 17.28
N GLN A 124 16.71 5.34 15.99
CA GLN A 124 16.73 6.72 15.54
C GLN A 124 15.35 7.35 15.69
N GLY A 125 15.23 8.41 16.49
CA GLY A 125 13.95 9.11 16.72
C GLY A 125 13.29 9.60 15.43
N ALA A 126 14.09 10.06 14.46
CA ALA A 126 13.59 10.47 13.15
C ALA A 126 12.90 9.33 12.38
N GLU A 127 13.42 8.10 12.48
CA GLU A 127 12.80 6.92 11.86
C GLU A 127 11.48 6.56 12.55
N LEU A 128 11.43 6.67 13.89
CA LEU A 128 10.20 6.46 14.65
C LEU A 128 9.10 7.44 14.27
N ASP A 129 9.44 8.72 14.06
CA ASP A 129 8.47 9.75 13.71
C ASP A 129 7.94 9.54 12.27
N VAL A 130 8.82 9.18 11.34
CA VAL A 130 8.45 8.80 9.96
C VAL A 130 7.53 7.57 9.98
N ALA A 131 7.89 6.53 10.73
CA ALA A 131 7.12 5.31 10.85
C ALA A 131 5.73 5.55 11.48
N GLN A 132 5.66 6.32 12.56
CA GLN A 132 4.41 6.71 13.21
C GLN A 132 3.51 7.46 12.23
N LYS A 133 4.08 8.42 11.47
CA LYS A 133 3.31 9.17 10.48
C LYS A 133 2.74 8.25 9.40
N ALA A 134 3.58 7.38 8.82
CA ALA A 134 3.16 6.46 7.77
C ALA A 134 2.04 5.53 8.24
N ILE A 135 2.20 4.89 9.41
CA ILE A 135 1.24 3.93 9.93
C ILE A 135 -0.09 4.60 10.37
N THR A 136 -0.02 5.83 10.89
CA THR A 136 -1.21 6.63 11.22
C THR A 136 -2.01 6.97 9.98
N ARG A 137 -1.33 7.37 8.89
CA ARG A 137 -1.98 7.67 7.62
C ARG A 137 -2.55 6.43 6.96
N LEU A 138 -1.85 5.31 6.98
CA LEU A 138 -2.41 4.03 6.54
C LEU A 138 -3.72 3.70 7.26
N ALA A 139 -3.74 3.72 8.59
CA ALA A 139 -4.93 3.38 9.36
C ALA A 139 -6.12 4.34 9.09
N ASN A 140 -5.85 5.63 8.93
CA ASN A 140 -6.89 6.66 8.87
C ASN A 140 -7.31 7.07 7.46
N GLU A 141 -6.41 7.01 6.48
CA GLU A 141 -6.61 7.55 5.12
C GLU A 141 -6.76 6.47 4.06
N LEU A 142 -6.14 5.29 4.23
CA LEU A 142 -6.23 4.22 3.22
C LEU A 142 -7.61 3.57 3.27
N ARG A 143 -8.38 3.77 2.20
CA ARG A 143 -9.74 3.24 2.03
C ARG A 143 -9.91 2.59 0.66
N GLY A 144 -10.81 1.62 0.59
CA GLY A 144 -11.27 1.05 -0.67
C GLY A 144 -12.10 2.07 -1.48
N PRO A 145 -12.46 1.75 -2.74
CA PRO A 145 -13.21 2.66 -3.60
C PRO A 145 -14.60 3.01 -3.04
N GLY A 146 -15.21 2.09 -2.29
CA GLY A 146 -16.49 2.30 -1.60
C GLY A 146 -16.33 2.97 -0.22
N GLY A 147 -15.11 3.37 0.17
CA GLY A 147 -14.83 3.94 1.49
C GLY A 147 -14.57 2.89 2.58
N GLU A 148 -14.37 1.63 2.21
CA GLU A 148 -14.14 0.52 3.13
C GLU A 148 -12.84 0.68 3.91
N VAL A 149 -12.84 0.22 5.16
CA VAL A 149 -11.61 0.13 5.96
C VAL A 149 -10.75 -1.01 5.43
N VAL A 150 -9.58 -0.66 4.93
CA VAL A 150 -8.63 -1.60 4.33
C VAL A 150 -7.69 -2.19 5.37
N VAL A 151 -7.20 -1.35 6.29
CA VAL A 151 -6.19 -1.74 7.28
C VAL A 151 -6.86 -2.45 8.45
N GLN A 152 -6.46 -3.68 8.73
CA GLN A 152 -7.04 -4.51 9.78
C GLN A 152 -6.22 -4.49 11.07
N SER A 153 -4.89 -4.56 10.93
CA SER A 153 -3.96 -4.58 12.04
C SER A 153 -2.68 -3.87 11.65
N THR A 154 -2.04 -3.20 12.61
CA THR A 154 -0.81 -2.45 12.39
C THR A 154 0.23 -2.76 13.46
N ALA A 155 1.51 -2.68 13.10
CA ALA A 155 2.62 -2.90 14.02
C ALA A 155 3.80 -1.98 13.68
N LEU A 156 4.46 -1.51 14.73
CA LEU A 156 5.78 -0.89 14.69
C LEU A 156 6.78 -1.84 15.35
N LEU A 157 7.82 -2.20 14.61
CA LEU A 157 8.79 -3.21 15.02
C LEU A 157 10.20 -2.66 14.88
N ALA A 158 11.13 -3.21 15.66
CA ALA A 158 12.55 -2.96 15.49
C ALA A 158 13.20 -4.25 14.97
N LYS A 159 13.78 -4.20 13.77
CA LYS A 159 14.40 -5.37 13.14
C LYS A 159 15.71 -4.98 12.46
N LYS A 160 16.67 -5.90 12.48
CA LYS A 160 17.81 -5.85 11.57
C LYS A 160 17.32 -6.33 10.20
N LEU A 161 17.64 -5.60 9.14
CA LEU A 161 17.23 -5.96 7.78
C LEU A 161 18.23 -6.96 7.18
N ALA A 162 19.50 -6.85 7.56
CA ALA A 162 20.55 -7.82 7.29
C ALA A 162 21.17 -8.37 8.59
N PRO A 163 21.70 -9.61 8.61
CA PRO A 163 22.28 -10.21 9.81
C PRO A 163 23.44 -9.39 10.41
N ASP A 164 24.20 -8.75 9.54
CA ASP A 164 25.39 -7.94 9.81
C ASP A 164 25.08 -6.46 10.08
N ASP A 165 23.81 -6.05 10.03
CA ASP A 165 23.43 -4.68 10.36
C ASP A 165 23.88 -4.32 11.79
N ALA A 166 24.62 -3.22 11.90
CA ALA A 166 25.09 -2.70 13.18
C ALA A 166 23.92 -2.26 14.08
N HIS A 167 22.82 -1.81 13.49
CA HIS A 167 21.67 -1.24 14.20
C HIS A 167 20.35 -1.80 13.65
N GLN A 168 19.35 -1.87 14.53
CA GLN A 168 17.98 -2.18 14.12
C GLN A 168 17.35 -0.96 13.44
N ARG A 169 16.47 -1.24 12.47
CA ARG A 169 15.66 -0.27 11.76
C ARG A 169 14.24 -0.31 12.29
N VAL A 170 13.52 0.81 12.19
CA VAL A 170 12.08 0.84 12.46
C VAL A 170 11.35 0.27 11.25
N VAL A 171 10.58 -0.79 11.46
CA VAL A 171 9.77 -1.46 10.44
C VAL A 171 8.30 -1.14 10.71
N VAL A 172 7.62 -0.67 9.67
CA VAL A 172 6.17 -0.52 9.63
C VAL A 172 5.60 -1.77 8.98
N ALA A 173 4.65 -2.40 9.66
CA ALA A 173 3.91 -3.52 9.09
C ALA A 173 2.40 -3.32 9.27
N ALA A 174 1.65 -3.72 8.25
CA ALA A 174 0.19 -3.64 8.26
C ALA A 174 -0.40 -4.84 7.55
N ARG A 175 -1.53 -5.34 8.05
CA ARG A 175 -2.32 -6.35 7.36
C ARG A 175 -3.54 -5.69 6.73
N LEU A 176 -3.73 -5.94 5.45
CA LEU A 176 -4.73 -5.31 4.60
C LEU A 176 -5.77 -6.37 4.22
N ASN A 177 -7.03 -5.95 4.21
CA ASN A 177 -8.16 -6.84 3.99
C ASN A 177 -8.11 -7.47 2.58
N ALA A 178 -8.55 -8.71 2.50
CA ALA A 178 -8.60 -9.44 1.23
C ALA A 178 -9.76 -8.93 0.37
N GLY A 179 -9.59 -8.96 -0.95
CA GLY A 179 -10.67 -8.61 -1.89
C GLY A 179 -11.05 -7.13 -1.96
N ILE A 180 -10.37 -6.24 -1.21
CA ILE A 180 -10.56 -4.79 -1.33
C ILE A 180 -9.44 -4.21 -2.20
N ALA A 181 -9.80 -3.67 -3.36
CA ALA A 181 -8.85 -2.97 -4.22
C ALA A 181 -8.39 -1.65 -3.58
N MET A 182 -7.11 -1.33 -3.68
CA MET A 182 -6.52 -0.13 -3.11
C MET A 182 -5.89 0.72 -4.20
N ARG A 183 -6.20 2.01 -4.25
CA ARG A 183 -5.52 2.92 -5.17
C ARG A 183 -4.04 2.99 -4.81
N VAL A 184 -3.18 2.62 -5.77
CA VAL A 184 -1.73 2.54 -5.56
C VAL A 184 -1.15 3.91 -5.18
N THR A 185 -1.67 4.99 -5.79
CA THR A 185 -1.27 6.36 -5.47
C THR A 185 -1.58 6.73 -4.02
N VAL A 186 -2.77 6.41 -3.51
CA VAL A 186 -3.16 6.66 -2.12
C VAL A 186 -2.30 5.85 -1.15
N LEU A 187 -2.06 4.58 -1.47
CA LEU A 187 -1.19 3.71 -0.68
C LEU A 187 0.23 4.28 -0.57
N ARG A 188 0.82 4.66 -1.71
CA ARG A 188 2.12 5.32 -1.79
C ARG A 188 2.14 6.61 -0.98
N ASP A 189 1.11 7.43 -1.14
CA ASP A 189 1.02 8.72 -0.46
C ASP A 189 0.95 8.52 1.06
N CYS A 190 0.18 7.55 1.56
CA CYS A 190 0.11 7.21 2.98
C CYS A 190 1.50 6.85 3.55
N LEU A 191 2.25 6.05 2.81
CA LEU A 191 3.59 5.59 3.21
C LEU A 191 4.67 6.68 3.09
N GLY A 192 4.51 7.63 2.18
CA GLY A 192 5.47 8.70 1.96
C GLY A 192 6.87 8.15 1.67
N VAL A 193 7.87 8.58 2.44
CA VAL A 193 9.27 8.15 2.24
C VAL A 193 9.51 6.66 2.48
N CYS A 194 8.64 5.98 3.25
CA CYS A 194 8.74 4.54 3.46
C CYS A 194 8.47 3.76 2.15
N TRP A 195 7.79 4.36 1.17
CA TRP A 195 7.55 3.70 -0.13
C TRP A 195 8.85 3.33 -0.88
N ALA A 196 9.98 3.95 -0.55
CA ALA A 196 11.25 3.65 -1.19
C ALA A 196 11.76 2.23 -0.89
N ASP A 197 11.38 1.64 0.25
CA ASP A 197 11.86 0.34 0.69
C ASP A 197 10.77 -0.44 1.42
N GLY A 198 10.10 -1.31 0.66
CA GLY A 198 9.09 -2.20 1.19
C GLY A 198 8.49 -3.08 0.13
N LEU A 199 7.58 -3.94 0.59
CA LEU A 199 6.95 -4.94 -0.24
C LEU A 199 5.54 -5.28 0.27
N LEU A 200 4.77 -5.85 -0.64
CA LEU A 200 3.48 -6.46 -0.39
C LEU A 200 3.64 -7.97 -0.54
N THR A 201 2.99 -8.75 0.32
CA THR A 201 2.95 -10.21 0.16
C THR A 201 1.59 -10.79 0.51
N THR A 202 1.19 -11.85 -0.19
CA THR A 202 0.03 -12.68 0.20
C THR A 202 0.41 -13.83 1.13
N GLN A 203 1.70 -13.96 1.47
CA GLN A 203 2.17 -14.91 2.47
C GLN A 203 1.66 -14.51 3.86
N SER A 204 1.33 -15.51 4.68
CA SER A 204 0.87 -15.28 6.06
C SER A 204 1.96 -14.70 6.97
N THR A 205 3.23 -14.93 6.63
CA THR A 205 4.38 -14.45 7.40
C THR A 205 5.51 -13.97 6.49
N LEU A 206 6.20 -12.91 6.90
CA LEU A 206 7.37 -12.39 6.22
C LEU A 206 8.40 -11.85 7.22
N HIS A 207 9.67 -12.27 7.09
CA HIS A 207 10.76 -11.85 7.99
C HIS A 207 10.43 -12.03 9.50
N GLY A 208 9.66 -13.06 9.86
CA GLY A 208 9.18 -13.28 11.22
C GLY A 208 8.16 -12.23 11.68
N ILE A 209 7.44 -11.60 10.76
CA ILE A 209 6.22 -10.84 11.01
C ILE A 209 5.09 -11.72 10.53
N GLY A 210 4.25 -12.21 11.44
CA GLY A 210 3.19 -13.15 11.13
C GLY A 210 1.93 -12.88 11.95
N ASP A 211 1.16 -13.94 12.18
CA ASP A 211 -0.11 -13.86 12.90
C ASP A 211 0.05 -13.51 14.39
N LEU A 212 1.25 -13.71 14.96
CA LEU A 212 1.55 -13.36 16.34
C LEU A 212 1.65 -11.84 16.51
N GLU A 213 2.36 -11.17 15.61
CA GLU A 213 2.56 -9.73 15.64
C GLU A 213 1.37 -8.97 15.02
N LEU A 214 0.73 -9.57 14.01
CA LEU A 214 -0.37 -9.00 13.24
C LEU A 214 -1.50 -10.02 13.07
N PRO A 215 -2.31 -10.24 14.12
CA PRO A 215 -3.39 -11.21 14.06
C PRO A 215 -4.45 -10.83 13.02
N LEU A 216 -4.98 -11.83 12.31
CA LEU A 216 -6.13 -11.64 11.43
C LEU A 216 -7.36 -11.21 12.23
N SER A 217 -8.10 -10.25 11.71
CA SER A 217 -9.47 -9.98 12.14
C SER A 217 -10.39 -11.16 11.82
N GLU A 218 -11.58 -11.20 12.41
CA GLU A 218 -12.54 -12.28 12.14
C GLU A 218 -12.98 -12.31 10.68
N GLU A 219 -13.18 -11.14 10.08
CA GLU A 219 -13.54 -10.96 8.68
C GLU A 219 -12.43 -11.49 7.76
N ALA A 220 -11.17 -11.19 8.09
CA ALA A 220 -10.03 -11.70 7.33
C ALA A 220 -9.92 -13.23 7.43
N ARG A 221 -10.12 -13.80 8.63
CA ARG A 221 -10.14 -15.27 8.80
C ARG A 221 -11.28 -15.89 7.99
N ALA A 222 -12.45 -15.26 7.98
CA ALA A 222 -13.57 -15.71 7.16
C ALA A 222 -13.22 -15.63 5.67
N ALA A 223 -12.67 -14.51 5.19
CA ALA A 223 -12.26 -14.32 3.80
C ALA A 223 -11.23 -15.37 3.36
N SER A 224 -10.25 -15.69 4.21
CA SER A 224 -9.26 -16.75 3.93
C SER A 224 -9.89 -18.13 3.80
N ARG A 225 -10.99 -18.43 4.51
CA ARG A 225 -11.74 -19.70 4.31
C ARG A 225 -12.40 -19.79 2.94
N PHE A 226 -12.67 -18.65 2.30
CA PHE A 226 -13.19 -18.56 0.94
C PHE A 226 -12.10 -18.41 -0.13
N GLY A 227 -10.83 -18.65 0.22
CA GLY A 227 -9.70 -18.59 -0.71
C GLY A 227 -9.16 -17.18 -0.97
N ASN A 228 -9.63 -16.15 -0.27
CA ASN A 228 -9.12 -14.79 -0.42
C ASN A 228 -7.92 -14.55 0.52
N ALA A 229 -6.77 -14.22 -0.04
CA ALA A 229 -5.58 -13.90 0.74
C ALA A 229 -5.60 -12.43 1.19
N THR A 230 -5.26 -12.18 2.46
CA THR A 230 -4.93 -10.83 2.94
C THR A 230 -3.57 -10.40 2.41
N ILE A 231 -3.34 -9.09 2.30
CA ILE A 231 -2.02 -8.57 1.97
C ILE A 231 -1.29 -8.18 3.26
N LEU A 232 -0.10 -8.72 3.47
CA LEU A 232 0.86 -8.22 4.45
C LEU A 232 1.76 -7.19 3.77
N LEU A 233 1.71 -5.97 4.28
CA LEU A 233 2.56 -4.86 3.89
C LEU A 233 3.69 -4.73 4.91
N VAL A 234 4.93 -4.67 4.43
CA VAL A 234 6.12 -4.47 5.27
C VAL A 234 7.04 -3.46 4.61
N THR A 235 7.49 -2.47 5.38
CA THR A 235 8.39 -1.43 4.90
C THR A 235 9.29 -0.92 6.02
N SER A 236 10.49 -0.45 5.65
CA SER A 236 11.41 0.16 6.61
C SER A 236 11.29 1.68 6.59
N ALA A 237 11.34 2.29 7.77
CA ALA A 237 11.49 3.73 7.85
C ALA A 237 12.94 4.09 7.53
N THR A 238 13.10 5.07 6.64
CA THR A 238 14.38 5.69 6.38
C THR A 238 14.33 7.14 6.84
N ALA A 239 15.31 7.55 7.64
CA ALA A 239 15.49 8.97 7.91
C ALA A 239 15.83 9.65 6.57
N THR A 240 15.00 10.61 6.16
CA THR A 240 15.35 11.48 5.04
C THR A 240 16.61 12.23 5.43
N THR A 241 17.77 11.76 4.99
CA THR A 241 19.02 12.45 5.26
C THR A 241 18.99 13.69 4.37
N THR A 242 18.75 14.86 4.98
CA THR A 242 18.72 16.17 4.31
C THR A 242 20.01 16.45 3.50
N ALA A 243 21.07 15.67 3.71
CA ALA A 243 22.30 15.70 2.91
C ALA A 243 22.12 15.24 1.45
N ALA A 244 21.17 14.35 1.13
CA ALA A 244 21.00 13.84 -0.23
C ALA A 244 20.37 14.86 -1.20
N VAL A 245 19.61 15.84 -0.69
CA VAL A 245 19.00 16.91 -1.51
C VAL A 245 20.03 17.97 -1.93
N VAL A 246 21.15 18.08 -1.20
CA VAL A 246 22.24 19.02 -1.56
C VAL A 246 23.20 18.42 -2.59
N ALA A 247 23.32 17.08 -2.65
CA ALA A 247 24.16 16.40 -3.63
C ALA A 247 23.49 16.24 -5.02
N ALA A 248 22.14 16.24 -5.07
CA ALA A 248 21.40 16.18 -6.34
C ALA A 248 21.21 17.55 -7.01
N ASN A 249 21.54 18.65 -6.31
CA ASN A 249 21.46 20.03 -6.79
C ASN A 249 22.85 20.70 -6.91
N LYS A 250 23.92 19.90 -7.04
CA LYS A 250 25.28 20.38 -7.33
C LYS A 250 25.81 19.75 -8.60
#